data_AF-A0A7V4HI68-F1
#
_entry.id   AF-A0A7V4HI68-F1
#
_cell.length_a   1.000
_cell.length_b   1.000
_cell.length_c   1.000
_cell.angle_alpha   90.00
_cell.angle_beta   90.00
_cell.angle_gamma   90.00
#
_symmetry.space_group_name_H-M   'P 1'
#
loop_
_entity.id
_entity.type
_entity.pdbx_description
1 polymer ?
#
loop_
_entity_poly.entity_id
_entity_poly.type
_entity_poly.pdbx_seq_one_letter_code
_entity_poly.pdbx_strand_id
1 'polypeptide(L)' 'MTLSDNAEEILEALWTKLVNRRRKSCDVALLRDAAALQELVQKGFVHVENSRATLTQKGAEESRNCVR' A
#
# COMPACT_ATOMS: atom_id res chain seq x y z
N MET A 1 -11.27 4.72 10.19
CA MET A 1 -9.86 4.72 10.66
C MET A 1 -9.21 5.98 10.14
N THR A 2 -8.36 6.67 10.91
CA THR A 2 -7.58 7.81 10.42
C THR A 2 -6.27 7.26 9.83
N LEU A 3 -6.31 6.88 8.57
CA LEU A 3 -5.11 6.94 7.72
C LEU A 3 -4.95 8.40 7.31
N SER A 4 -3.70 8.83 7.12
CA SER A 4 -3.45 10.14 6.52
C SER A 4 -3.91 10.12 5.05
N ASP A 5 -4.34 11.25 4.51
CA ASP A 5 -4.76 11.41 3.10
C ASP A 5 -3.69 10.82 2.14
N ASN A 6 -2.40 11.14 2.40
CA ASN A 6 -1.26 10.57 1.68
C ASN A 6 -1.15 9.04 1.77
N ALA A 7 -1.52 8.45 2.91
CA ALA A 7 -1.46 7.00 3.10
C ALA A 7 -2.60 6.31 2.37
N GLU A 8 -3.79 6.92 2.31
CA GLU A 8 -4.90 6.45 1.46
C GLU A 8 -4.52 6.53 -0.02
N GLU A 9 -4.02 7.67 -0.49
CA GLU A 9 -3.58 7.83 -1.88
C GLU A 9 -2.49 6.81 -2.28
N ILE A 10 -1.50 6.56 -1.40
CA ILE A 10 -0.50 5.53 -1.64
C ILE A 10 -1.15 4.15 -1.68
N LEU A 11 -2.01 3.83 -0.73
CA LEU A 11 -2.67 2.53 -0.65
C LEU A 11 -3.46 2.25 -1.94
N GLU A 12 -4.24 3.22 -2.43
CA GLU A 12 -4.98 3.15 -3.69
C GLU A 12 -4.07 3.01 -4.91
N ALA A 13 -3.00 3.82 -4.99
CA ALA A 13 -2.04 3.75 -6.09
C ALA A 13 -1.31 2.39 -6.11
N LEU A 14 -0.99 1.86 -4.94
CA LEU A 14 -0.30 0.58 -4.75
C LEU A 14 -1.24 -0.58 -5.11
N TRP A 15 -2.50 -0.54 -4.68
CA TRP A 15 -3.56 -1.47 -5.08
C TRP A 15 -3.77 -1.47 -6.60
N THR A 16 -3.95 -0.29 -7.20
CA THR A 16 -4.13 -0.14 -8.64
C THR A 16 -2.94 -0.69 -9.40
N LYS A 17 -1.70 -0.41 -8.96
CA LYS A 17 -0.49 -0.96 -9.59
C LYS A 17 -0.39 -2.49 -9.46
N LEU A 18 -0.70 -3.05 -8.30
CA LEU A 18 -0.64 -4.50 -8.07
C LEU A 18 -1.71 -5.24 -8.87
N VAL A 19 -2.96 -4.75 -8.82
CA VAL A 19 -4.10 -5.34 -9.55
C VAL A 19 -3.93 -5.18 -11.06
N ASN A 20 -3.65 -3.97 -11.55
CA ASN A 20 -3.53 -3.70 -12.99
C ASN A 20 -2.32 -4.42 -13.61
N ARG A 21 -1.18 -4.47 -12.90
CA ARG A 21 0.02 -5.18 -13.41
C ARG A 21 0.07 -6.67 -13.05
N ARG A 22 -0.96 -7.21 -12.37
CA ARG A 22 -0.94 -8.55 -11.72
C ARG A 22 0.38 -8.81 -10.98
N ARG A 23 0.93 -7.78 -10.34
CA ARG A 23 2.16 -7.89 -9.56
C ARG A 23 1.80 -8.25 -8.13
N LYS A 24 2.60 -9.12 -7.54
CA LYS A 24 2.46 -9.47 -6.11
C LYS A 24 3.09 -8.42 -5.20
N SER A 25 4.11 -7.72 -5.68
CA SER A 25 4.81 -6.69 -4.93
C SER A 25 5.27 -5.52 -5.80
N CYS A 26 5.53 -4.38 -5.15
CA CYS A 26 6.06 -3.16 -5.72
C CYS A 26 7.36 -2.79 -5.00
N ASP A 27 8.36 -2.29 -5.74
CA ASP A 27 9.58 -1.77 -5.13
C ASP A 27 9.25 -0.56 -4.24
N VAL A 28 9.76 -0.55 -3.00
CA VAL A 28 9.53 0.59 -2.10
C VAL A 28 10.17 1.87 -2.62
N ALA A 29 11.20 1.77 -3.46
CA ALA A 29 11.79 2.91 -4.15
C ALA A 29 10.82 3.62 -5.12
N LEU A 30 9.75 2.94 -5.56
CA LEU A 30 8.70 3.55 -6.40
C LEU A 30 7.66 4.31 -5.58
N LEU A 31 7.69 4.17 -4.26
CA LEU A 31 6.83 4.89 -3.33
C LEU A 31 7.61 6.13 -2.90
N ARG A 32 7.22 7.28 -3.45
CA ARG A 32 7.88 8.57 -3.17
C ARG A 32 7.77 8.99 -1.70
N ASP A 33 6.83 8.42 -0.96
CA ASP A 33 6.52 8.80 0.41
C ASP A 33 6.78 7.65 1.39
N ALA A 34 8.01 7.64 1.93
CA ALA A 34 8.43 6.66 2.94
C ALA A 34 7.62 6.77 4.24
N ALA A 35 7.15 7.98 4.61
CA ALA A 35 6.37 8.21 5.84
C ALA A 35 4.99 7.54 5.78
N ALA A 36 4.27 7.74 4.68
CA ALA A 36 2.97 7.10 4.45
C ALA A 36 3.11 5.58 4.31
N LEU A 37 4.16 5.10 3.63
CA LEU A 37 4.47 3.68 3.58
C LEU A 37 4.74 3.09 4.98
N GLN A 38 5.51 3.80 5.81
CA GLN A 38 5.81 3.37 7.17
C GLN A 38 4.55 3.33 8.04
N GLU A 39 3.62 4.28 7.87
CA GLU A 39 2.30 4.24 8.51
C GLU A 39 1.50 3.01 8.08
N LEU A 40 1.47 2.70 6.78
CA LEU A 40 0.79 1.52 6.24
C LEU A 40 1.40 0.21 6.77
N VAL A 41 2.72 0.15 6.93
CA VAL A 41 3.42 -0.99 7.54
C VAL A 41 3.08 -1.12 9.02
N GLN A 42 3.13 -0.02 9.79
CA GLN A 42 2.78 -0.02 11.21
C GLN A 42 1.32 -0.44 11.47
N LYS A 43 0.40 -0.05 10.59
CA LYS A 43 -1.02 -0.42 10.69
C LYS A 43 -1.31 -1.84 10.18
N GLY A 44 -0.33 -2.49 9.55
CA GLY A 44 -0.40 -3.86 9.04
C GLY A 44 -1.09 -3.99 7.67
N PHE A 45 -1.21 -2.91 6.91
CA PHE A 45 -1.79 -2.91 5.56
C PHE A 45 -0.76 -3.32 4.49
N VAL A 46 0.51 -2.99 4.70
CA VAL A 46 1.60 -3.31 3.77
C VAL A 46 2.66 -4.12 4.50
N HIS A 47 3.20 -5.13 3.83
CA HIS A 47 4.35 -5.90 4.27
C HIS A 47 5.54 -5.58 3.37
N VAL A 48 6.65 -5.11 3.96
CA VAL A 48 7.88 -4.80 3.24
C VAL A 48 8.90 -5.89 3.51
N GLU A 49 9.31 -6.59 2.47
CA GLU A 49 10.33 -7.64 2.52
C GLU A 49 11.28 -7.47 1.33
N ASN A 50 12.60 -7.57 1.54
CA ASN A 50 13.61 -7.47 0.48
C ASN A 50 13.44 -6.21 -0.40
N SER A 51 13.21 -5.04 0.20
CA SER A 51 12.95 -3.78 -0.49
C SER A 51 11.71 -3.79 -1.41
N ARG A 52 10.78 -4.71 -1.17
CA ARG A 52 9.52 -4.82 -1.90
C ARG A 52 8.34 -4.73 -0.93
N ALA A 53 7.45 -3.79 -1.20
CA ALA A 53 6.16 -3.65 -0.56
C ALA A 53 5.14 -4.58 -1.20
N THR A 54 4.42 -5.29 -0.35
CA THR A 54 3.40 -6.28 -0.68
C THR A 54 2.14 -5.90 0.08
N LEU A 55 0.96 -5.91 -0.55
CA LEU A 55 -0.27 -5.72 0.22
C LEU A 55 -0.55 -6.95 1.06
N THR A 56 -0.87 -6.74 2.33
CA THR A 56 -1.43 -7.80 3.16
C THR A 56 -2.90 -7.99 2.79
N GLN A 57 -3.52 -9.07 3.26
CA GLN A 57 -4.95 -9.28 3.09
C GLN A 57 -5.76 -8.09 3.65
N LYS A 58 -5.36 -7.58 4.81
CA LYS A 58 -5.97 -6.40 5.43
C LYS A 58 -5.81 -5.15 4.55
N GLY A 59 -4.62 -4.91 4.02
CA GLY A 59 -4.37 -3.80 3.09
C GLY A 59 -5.19 -3.92 1.81
N ALA A 60 -5.34 -5.12 1.26
CA ALA A 60 -6.15 -5.39 0.08
C ALA A 60 -7.64 -5.09 0.31
N GLU A 61 -8.19 -5.53 1.44
CA GLU A 61 -9.58 -5.25 1.82
C GLU A 61 -9.81 -3.75 2.05
N GLU A 62 -8.89 -3.08 2.75
CA GLU A 62 -9.00 -1.66 3.01
C GLU A 62 -8.84 -0.84 1.72
N SER A 63 -7.88 -1.21 0.85
CA SER A 63 -7.73 -0.58 -0.48
C SER A 63 -9.00 -0.71 -1.30
N ARG A 64 -9.67 -1.87 -1.23
CA ARG A 64 -10.91 -2.12 -1.97
C ARG A 64 -12.10 -1.32 -1.43
N ASN A 65 -12.12 -1.02 -0.13
CA ASN A 65 -13.11 -0.14 0.49
C ASN A 65 -12.78 1.35 0.29
N CYS A 66 -11.50 1.68 0.15
CA CYS A 66 -10.99 3.03 -0.02
C CYS A 66 -11.15 3.51 -1.48
N VAL A 67 -10.89 2.63 -2.46
CA VAL A 67 -11.21 2.87 -3.88
C VAL A 67 -12.74 2.90 -4.03
N ARG A 68 -13.29 4.11 -4.22
CA ARG A 68 -14.73 4.39 -4.23
C ARG A 68 -15.31 4.52 -5.63
#